data_AF-A0A9P9PRI3-F1
#
_entry.id   AF-A0A9P9PRI3-F1
#
_cell.length_a   1.000
_cell.length_b   1.000
_cell.length_c   1.000
_cell.angle_alpha   90.00
_cell.angle_beta   90.00
_cell.angle_gamma   90.00
#
_symmetry.space_group_name_H-M   'P 1'
#
loop_
_entity.id
_entity.type
_entity.pdbx_description
1 polymer ?
#
loop_
_entity_poly.entity_id
_entity_poly.type
_entity_poly.pdbx_seq_one_letter_code
_entity_poly.pdbx_strand_id
1 'polypeptide(L)'
;MAPYILVGLLLLFHLPTCFIRVVRWESAQYLALGLAMLGVALTVQAYVSTALAAGEVLVWMPLTLILDAGAMIQMAILIIEKYHVEGKDGVRRGGLRVLWRAVRDTLQSLGRKRQEQRIEAAILLPDLRLPAIAPQVGNQQLDPEIEQPQTPPVPHCAFHYAIVALISFIFFLTLVVLQMYGLYAAVQGRRQTNITTNWCSPAFRDFAVAVTTGNCQKYPVLDSSSNGIGCISLPGDQQRNWLLGTIIALSLAILSETLDFILLICTDSTTKYRGVKMQRPWLTMFGGVIMLIVLITFGVQNANALPKGVTETVWIYRKEPSRSIGRVCRGTLSTPGLRGMMIGYMDGLFESWGAGYRGS
;
A
#
# COMPACT_ATOMS: atom_id res chain seq x y z
N MET A 1 7.88 -14.38 -25.12
CA MET A 1 6.87 -15.33 -24.60
C MET A 1 6.74 -15.34 -23.07
N ALA A 2 7.81 -15.14 -22.28
CA ALA A 2 7.73 -15.13 -20.81
C ALA A 2 6.84 -14.06 -20.12
N PRO A 3 6.71 -12.79 -20.59
CA PRO A 3 5.99 -11.78 -19.81
C PRO A 3 4.48 -12.06 -19.71
N TYR A 4 3.88 -12.61 -20.77
CA TYR A 4 2.45 -12.93 -20.79
C TYR A 4 2.07 -14.07 -19.84
N ILE A 5 2.99 -14.99 -19.53
CA ILE A 5 2.76 -16.06 -18.57
C ILE A 5 2.66 -15.48 -17.14
N LEU A 6 3.56 -14.57 -16.78
CA LEU A 6 3.55 -13.90 -15.48
C LEU A 6 2.34 -12.99 -15.32
N VAL A 7 1.94 -12.30 -16.39
CA VAL A 7 0.66 -11.57 -16.42
C VAL A 7 -0.52 -12.49 -16.24
N GLY A 8 -0.55 -13.62 -16.94
CA GLY A 8 -1.57 -14.65 -16.78
C GLY A 8 -1.64 -15.15 -15.34
N LEU A 9 -0.50 -15.41 -14.69
CA LEU A 9 -0.43 -15.81 -13.29
C LEU A 9 -0.91 -14.69 -12.35
N LEU A 10 -0.49 -13.44 -12.55
CA LEU A 10 -0.94 -12.30 -11.76
C LEU A 10 -2.46 -12.14 -11.81
N LEU A 11 -3.04 -12.19 -13.01
CA LEU A 11 -4.49 -12.16 -13.21
C LEU A 11 -5.18 -13.39 -12.61
N LEU A 12 -4.58 -14.58 -12.75
CA LEU A 12 -5.08 -15.82 -12.17
C LEU A 12 -5.13 -15.79 -10.65
N PHE A 13 -4.26 -15.04 -9.97
CA PHE A 13 -4.33 -14.88 -8.52
C PHE A 13 -5.22 -13.70 -8.12
N HIS A 14 -5.18 -12.58 -8.84
CA HIS A 14 -5.92 -11.37 -8.46
C HIS A 14 -7.42 -11.47 -8.76
N LEU A 15 -7.82 -12.07 -9.88
CA LEU A 15 -9.24 -12.19 -10.25
C LEU A 15 -10.03 -13.10 -9.29
N PRO A 16 -9.54 -14.30 -8.90
CA PRO A 16 -10.20 -15.09 -7.87
C PRO A 16 -10.22 -14.39 -6.52
N THR A 17 -9.18 -13.65 -6.17
CA THR A 17 -9.18 -12.87 -4.91
C THR A 17 -10.27 -11.80 -4.93
N CYS A 18 -10.46 -11.11 -6.06
CA CYS A 18 -11.57 -10.17 -6.23
C CYS A 18 -12.94 -10.89 -6.15
N PHE A 19 -13.09 -12.05 -6.79
CA PHE A 19 -14.32 -12.82 -6.75
C PHE A 19 -14.63 -13.38 -5.34
N ILE A 20 -13.61 -13.88 -4.62
CA ILE A 20 -13.74 -14.37 -3.24
C ILE A 20 -14.14 -13.21 -2.32
N ARG A 21 -13.63 -11.99 -2.52
CA ARG A 21 -14.08 -10.80 -1.77
C ARG A 21 -15.57 -10.50 -2.02
N VAL A 22 -16.10 -10.82 -3.20
CA VAL A 22 -17.54 -10.67 -3.49
C VAL A 22 -18.36 -11.77 -2.80
N VAL A 23 -17.96 -13.03 -2.93
CA VAL A 23 -18.78 -14.20 -2.57
C VAL A 23 -18.56 -14.67 -1.12
N ARG A 24 -17.32 -14.65 -0.62
CA ARG A 24 -16.91 -15.17 0.69
C ARG A 24 -16.13 -14.13 1.48
N TRP A 25 -16.79 -13.00 1.72
CA TRP A 25 -16.22 -11.85 2.40
C TRP A 25 -15.57 -12.18 3.75
N GLU A 26 -16.22 -12.96 4.62
CA GLU A 26 -15.70 -13.24 5.98
C GLU A 26 -14.33 -13.93 5.99
N SER A 27 -14.08 -14.87 5.08
CA SER A 27 -12.77 -15.55 4.99
C SER A 27 -11.68 -14.67 4.35
N ALA A 28 -12.07 -13.70 3.53
CA ALA A 28 -11.15 -12.83 2.79
C ALA A 28 -10.63 -11.65 3.61
N GLN A 29 -11.25 -11.34 4.75
CA GLN A 29 -10.94 -10.17 5.60
C GLN A 29 -9.49 -10.13 6.05
N TYR A 30 -8.99 -11.22 6.64
CA TYR A 30 -7.62 -11.28 7.16
C TYR A 30 -6.57 -11.24 6.05
N LEU A 31 -6.86 -11.89 4.91
CA LEU A 31 -5.98 -11.83 3.75
C LEU A 31 -5.93 -10.41 3.18
N ALA A 32 -7.08 -9.72 3.07
CA ALA A 32 -7.14 -8.33 2.63
C ALA A 32 -6.38 -7.39 3.57
N LEU A 33 -6.47 -7.61 4.88
CA LEU A 33 -5.73 -6.84 5.87
C LEU A 33 -4.21 -7.03 5.75
N GLY A 34 -3.77 -8.29 5.58
CA GLY A 34 -2.35 -8.61 5.37
C GLY A 34 -1.80 -8.01 4.07
N LEU A 35 -2.58 -8.09 2.99
CA LEU A 35 -2.22 -7.46 1.70
C LEU A 35 -2.17 -5.94 1.80
N ALA A 36 -3.12 -5.30 2.48
CA ALA A 36 -3.11 -3.86 2.71
C ALA A 36 -1.89 -3.43 3.54
N MET A 37 -1.53 -4.18 4.59
CA MET A 37 -0.33 -3.92 5.37
C MET A 37 0.94 -4.02 4.51
N LEU A 38 1.05 -5.06 3.68
CA LEU A 38 2.17 -5.23 2.75
C LEU A 38 2.20 -4.08 1.72
N GLY A 39 1.05 -3.70 1.16
CA GLY A 39 0.93 -2.60 0.20
C GLY A 39 1.35 -1.25 0.79
N VAL A 40 0.92 -0.95 2.02
CA VAL A 40 1.37 0.24 2.77
C VAL A 40 2.88 0.20 2.98
N ALA A 41 3.42 -0.92 3.48
CA ALA A 41 4.85 -1.05 3.76
C ALA A 41 5.70 -0.86 2.50
N LEU A 42 5.33 -1.51 1.38
CA LEU A 42 6.02 -1.38 0.10
C LEU A 42 5.93 0.03 -0.47
N THR A 43 4.77 0.70 -0.35
CA THR A 43 4.61 2.07 -0.83
C THR A 43 5.46 3.05 -0.02
N VAL A 44 5.44 2.94 1.31
CA VAL A 44 6.27 3.76 2.20
C VAL A 44 7.76 3.53 1.89
N GLN A 45 8.16 2.28 1.73
CA GLN A 45 9.53 1.93 1.35
C GLN A 45 9.92 2.55 0.00
N ALA A 46 9.04 2.48 -1.00
CA ALA A 46 9.29 3.10 -2.31
C ALA A 46 9.41 4.63 -2.21
N TYR A 47 8.58 5.27 -1.39
CA TYR A 47 8.61 6.73 -1.17
C TYR A 47 9.93 7.17 -0.53
N VAL A 48 10.38 6.41 0.47
CA VAL A 48 11.62 6.69 1.18
C VAL A 48 12.82 6.44 0.26
N SER A 49 12.89 5.29 -0.41
CA SER A 49 14.04 4.93 -1.25
C SER A 49 14.24 5.88 -2.42
N THR A 50 13.16 6.24 -3.11
CA THR A 50 13.25 7.10 -4.29
C THR A 50 13.22 8.58 -3.97
N ALA A 51 12.97 8.96 -2.70
CA ALA A 51 12.62 10.31 -2.28
C ALA A 51 11.52 10.97 -3.14
N LEU A 52 10.65 10.14 -3.74
CA LEU A 52 9.63 10.55 -4.72
C LEU A 52 10.19 11.32 -5.93
N ALA A 53 11.41 10.98 -6.35
CA ALA A 53 12.03 11.54 -7.54
C ALA A 53 11.16 11.27 -8.77
N ALA A 54 10.95 12.30 -9.60
CA ALA A 54 10.11 12.24 -10.80
C ALA A 54 10.60 11.18 -11.81
N GLY A 55 11.91 10.95 -11.87
CA GLY A 55 12.53 9.91 -12.71
C GLY A 55 12.16 8.48 -12.30
N GLU A 56 11.81 8.27 -11.03
CA GLU A 56 11.56 6.94 -10.44
C GLU A 56 10.06 6.66 -10.25
N VAL A 57 9.18 7.39 -10.95
CA VAL A 57 7.71 7.28 -10.81
C VAL A 57 7.18 5.85 -10.94
N LEU A 58 7.83 5.02 -11.74
CA LEU A 58 7.48 3.61 -11.92
C LEU A 58 7.67 2.76 -10.67
N VAL A 59 8.55 3.18 -9.76
CA VAL A 59 8.83 2.46 -8.51
C VAL A 59 7.83 2.85 -7.43
N TRP A 60 7.54 4.15 -7.30
CA TRP A 60 6.72 4.66 -6.20
C TRP A 60 5.24 4.86 -6.51
N MET A 61 4.78 4.74 -7.77
CA MET A 61 3.38 5.01 -8.10
C MET A 61 2.38 4.20 -7.23
N PRO A 62 1.51 4.85 -6.43
CA PRO A 62 0.63 4.16 -5.48
C PRO A 62 -0.68 3.66 -6.14
N LEU A 63 -0.65 3.27 -7.41
CA LEU A 63 -1.86 2.97 -8.19
C LEU A 63 -2.53 1.66 -7.80
N THR A 64 -1.79 0.75 -7.18
CA THR A 64 -2.33 -0.53 -6.68
C THR A 64 -3.14 -0.37 -5.39
N LEU A 65 -3.01 0.77 -4.69
CA LEU A 65 -3.64 1.00 -3.40
C LEU A 65 -5.17 1.14 -3.47
N ILE A 66 -5.74 1.46 -4.64
CA ILE A 66 -7.19 1.66 -4.82
C ILE A 66 -8.00 0.41 -4.42
N LEU A 67 -7.49 -0.79 -4.73
CA LEU A 67 -8.17 -2.05 -4.41
C LEU A 67 -8.18 -2.33 -2.91
N ASP A 68 -7.10 -1.94 -2.23
CA ASP A 68 -6.97 -2.14 -0.79
C ASP A 68 -7.76 -1.08 -0.02
N ALA A 69 -7.80 0.17 -0.48
CA ALA A 69 -8.60 1.23 0.12
C ALA A 69 -10.09 0.87 0.11
N GLY A 70 -10.62 0.44 -1.04
CA GLY A 70 -11.99 -0.05 -1.18
C GLY A 70 -12.31 -1.23 -0.24
N ALA A 71 -11.38 -2.20 -0.14
CA ALA A 71 -11.56 -3.35 0.75
C ALA A 71 -11.53 -2.94 2.24
N MET A 72 -10.64 -2.04 2.63
CA MET A 72 -10.51 -1.58 4.02
C MET A 72 -11.75 -0.81 4.48
N ILE A 73 -12.30 0.05 3.61
CA ILE A 73 -13.51 0.81 3.98
C ILE A 73 -14.76 -0.08 4.04
N GLN A 74 -14.90 -1.03 3.10
CA GLN A 74 -15.95 -2.03 3.15
C GLN A 74 -15.87 -2.84 4.44
N MET A 75 -14.67 -3.22 4.88
CA MET A 75 -14.48 -3.98 6.11
C MET A 75 -14.92 -3.23 7.36
N ALA A 76 -14.51 -1.97 7.48
CA ALA A 76 -14.92 -1.14 8.61
C ALA A 76 -16.46 -1.01 8.66
N ILE A 77 -17.10 -0.69 7.54
CA ILE A 77 -18.54 -0.43 7.47
C ILE A 77 -19.36 -1.69 7.69
N LEU A 78 -19.01 -2.81 7.05
CA LEU A 78 -19.73 -4.08 7.23
C LEU A 78 -19.66 -4.59 8.67
N ILE A 79 -18.54 -4.41 9.37
CA ILE A 79 -18.43 -4.76 10.79
C ILE A 79 -19.31 -3.82 11.62
N ILE A 80 -19.26 -2.51 11.39
CA ILE A 80 -20.11 -1.55 12.11
C ILE A 80 -21.58 -1.91 11.95
N GLU A 81 -22.00 -2.30 10.75
CA GLU A 81 -23.39 -2.65 10.48
C GLU A 81 -23.79 -4.03 11.04
N LYS A 82 -22.90 -5.02 11.04
CA LYS A 82 -23.16 -6.34 11.66
C LYS A 82 -23.54 -6.21 13.14
N TYR A 83 -23.05 -5.18 13.82
CA TYR A 83 -23.37 -4.86 15.21
C TYR A 83 -24.43 -3.76 15.37
N HIS A 84 -25.09 -3.37 14.28
CA HIS A 84 -26.31 -2.57 14.32
C HIS A 84 -27.45 -3.45 14.85
N VAL A 85 -27.70 -3.37 16.15
CA VAL A 85 -28.80 -4.11 16.79
C VAL A 85 -30.05 -3.25 16.73
N GLU A 86 -31.08 -3.71 16.00
CA GLU A 86 -32.43 -3.22 16.22
C GLU A 86 -32.84 -3.58 17.65
N GLY A 87 -32.95 -2.56 18.51
CA GLY A 87 -33.52 -2.76 19.84
C GLY A 87 -34.99 -3.17 19.73
N LYS A 88 -35.47 -3.98 20.68
CA LYS A 88 -36.90 -4.34 20.82
C LYS A 88 -37.83 -3.11 20.89
N ASP A 89 -37.28 -1.94 21.22
CA ASP A 89 -38.00 -0.67 21.37
C ASP A 89 -38.09 0.13 20.05
N GLY A 90 -37.63 -0.43 18.92
CA GLY A 90 -37.54 0.29 17.64
C GLY A 90 -36.47 1.39 17.59
N VAL A 91 -35.75 1.61 18.70
CA VAL A 91 -34.68 2.62 18.79
C VAL A 91 -33.40 2.08 18.14
N ARG A 92 -33.06 2.61 16.96
CA ARG A 92 -31.79 2.37 16.28
C ARG A 92 -30.61 2.79 17.17
N ARG A 93 -29.89 1.82 17.73
CA ARG A 93 -28.60 2.06 18.40
C ARG A 93 -27.50 1.82 17.38
N GLY A 94 -26.79 2.89 17.00
CA GLY A 94 -25.74 2.80 15.99
C GLY A 94 -24.64 1.81 16.38
N GLY A 95 -24.29 0.89 15.46
CA GLY A 95 -23.32 -0.18 15.72
C GLY A 95 -21.94 0.31 16.19
N LEU A 96 -21.53 1.52 15.79
CA LEU A 96 -20.33 2.17 16.31
C LEU A 96 -20.37 2.35 17.84
N ARG A 97 -21.54 2.69 18.41
CA ARG A 97 -21.71 2.82 19.87
C ARG A 97 -21.61 1.47 20.57
N VAL A 98 -22.08 0.39 19.94
CA VAL A 98 -21.99 -0.98 20.48
C VAL A 98 -20.54 -1.44 20.50
N LEU A 99 -19.81 -1.25 19.38
CA LEU A 99 -18.38 -1.58 19.29
C LEU A 99 -17.53 -0.76 20.26
N TRP A 100 -17.81 0.54 20.38
CA TRP A 100 -17.11 1.41 21.33
C TRP A 100 -17.33 1.00 22.79
N ARG A 101 -18.55 0.59 23.16
CA ARG A 101 -18.84 0.01 24.49
C ARG A 101 -18.03 -1.26 24.70
N ALA A 102 -18.04 -2.19 23.74
CA ALA A 102 -17.26 -3.42 23.84
C ALA A 102 -15.77 -3.15 24.10
N VAL A 103 -15.18 -2.16 23.41
CA VAL A 103 -13.79 -1.74 23.63
C VAL A 103 -13.59 -1.13 25.01
N ARG A 104 -14.47 -0.21 25.42
CA ARG A 104 -14.41 0.45 26.73
C ARG A 104 -14.51 -0.56 27.88
N ASP A 105 -15.48 -1.46 27.83
CA ASP A 105 -15.75 -2.46 28.87
C ASP A 105 -14.55 -3.41 29.00
N THR A 106 -13.96 -3.82 27.87
CA THR A 106 -12.75 -4.66 27.87
C THR A 106 -11.54 -3.92 28.47
N LEU A 107 -11.30 -2.66 28.08
CA LEU A 107 -10.19 -1.86 28.62
C LEU A 107 -10.36 -1.60 30.13
N GLN A 108 -11.57 -1.34 30.58
CA GLN A 108 -11.88 -1.19 32.00
C GLN A 108 -11.66 -2.50 32.78
N SER A 109 -12.04 -3.65 32.20
CA SER A 109 -11.80 -4.96 32.82
C SER A 109 -10.31 -5.28 32.99
N LEU A 110 -9.48 -4.91 31.99
CA LEU A 110 -8.02 -5.08 32.05
C LEU A 110 -7.41 -4.15 33.10
N GLY A 111 -7.90 -2.91 33.20
CA GLY A 111 -7.50 -1.97 34.25
C GLY A 111 -7.82 -2.50 35.65
N ARG A 112 -9.03 -3.04 35.85
CA ARG A 112 -9.44 -3.63 37.14
C ARG A 112 -8.60 -4.86 37.51
N LYS A 113 -8.37 -5.79 36.58
CA LYS A 113 -7.48 -6.95 36.82
C LYS A 113 -6.05 -6.55 37.16
N ARG A 114 -5.51 -5.51 36.50
CA ARG A 114 -4.17 -4.98 36.78
C ARG A 114 -4.11 -4.34 38.17
N GLN A 115 -5.20 -3.73 38.62
CA GLN A 115 -5.32 -3.16 39.95
C GLN A 115 -5.45 -4.24 41.02
N GLU A 116 -6.25 -5.28 40.79
CA GLU A 116 -6.35 -6.48 41.65
C GLU A 116 -4.98 -7.16 41.80
N GLN A 117 -4.25 -7.39 40.70
CA GLN A 117 -2.89 -7.95 40.76
C GLN A 117 -1.89 -7.06 41.51
N ARG A 118 -2.02 -5.73 41.43
CA ARG A 118 -1.18 -4.82 42.22
C ARG A 118 -1.51 -4.89 43.71
N ILE A 119 -2.78 -5.03 44.06
CA ILE A 119 -3.22 -5.19 45.45
C ILE A 119 -2.75 -6.54 46.00
N GLU A 120 -2.91 -7.63 45.25
CA GLU A 120 -2.37 -8.95 45.61
C GLU A 120 -0.85 -8.93 45.78
N ALA A 121 -0.12 -8.28 44.86
CA ALA A 121 1.33 -8.14 44.95
C ALA A 121 1.77 -7.28 46.15
N ALA A 122 1.00 -6.24 46.51
CA ALA A 122 1.25 -5.43 47.70
C ALA A 122 0.99 -6.18 49.02
N ILE A 123 0.05 -7.13 49.02
CA ILE A 123 -0.22 -8.01 50.17
C ILE A 123 0.88 -9.06 50.34
N LEU A 124 1.48 -9.55 49.25
CA LEU A 124 2.53 -10.57 49.25
C LEU A 124 3.96 -10.06 49.55
N LEU A 125 4.19 -8.74 49.61
CA LEU A 125 5.46 -8.10 49.96
C LEU A 125 5.26 -7.15 51.16
N PRO A 126 5.23 -7.65 52.40
CA PRO A 126 4.87 -6.85 53.58
C PRO A 126 5.97 -5.91 54.10
N ASP A 127 7.17 -5.96 53.52
CA ASP A 127 8.40 -5.49 54.20
C ASP A 127 8.86 -4.05 53.91
N LEU A 128 8.00 -3.19 53.37
CA LEU A 128 8.19 -1.75 53.47
C LEU A 128 7.06 -1.11 54.28
N ARG A 129 7.30 -1.01 55.59
CA ARG A 129 6.50 -0.25 56.56
C ARG A 129 6.26 1.19 56.08
N LEU A 130 4.99 1.52 55.82
CA LEU A 130 4.45 2.86 56.09
C LEU A 130 3.40 2.75 57.20
N PRO A 131 3.24 3.80 58.03
CA PRO A 131 2.46 3.73 59.26
C PRO A 131 0.96 3.54 58.98
N ALA A 132 0.36 2.71 59.83
CA ALA A 132 -1.03 2.31 59.81
C ALA A 132 -1.99 3.52 59.77
N ILE A 133 -2.77 3.60 58.69
CA ILE A 133 -4.03 4.34 58.68
C ILE A 133 -5.12 3.32 58.99
N ALA A 134 -5.76 3.52 60.14
CA ALA A 134 -6.83 2.67 60.66
C ALA A 134 -8.00 2.57 59.66
N PRO A 135 -8.63 1.39 59.51
CA PRO A 135 -9.84 1.27 58.71
C PRO A 135 -11.01 1.88 59.47
N GLN A 136 -11.56 2.99 58.98
CA GLN A 136 -12.89 3.41 59.37
C GLN A 136 -13.91 2.43 58.76
N VAL A 137 -14.47 1.60 59.63
CA VAL A 137 -15.69 0.83 59.37
C VAL A 137 -16.83 1.84 59.27
N GLY A 138 -17.06 2.33 58.05
CA GLY A 138 -18.22 3.13 57.69
C GLY A 138 -19.36 2.22 57.24
N ASN A 139 -20.49 2.33 57.92
CA ASN A 139 -21.76 1.64 57.65
C ASN A 139 -22.08 1.58 56.14
N GLN A 140 -22.11 0.35 55.60
CA GLN A 140 -22.75 0.06 54.32
C GLN A 140 -24.26 0.23 54.47
N GLN A 141 -24.72 1.42 54.12
CA GLN A 141 -26.11 1.68 53.82
C GLN A 141 -26.43 0.94 52.52
N LEU A 142 -27.37 0.00 52.61
CA LEU A 142 -27.89 -0.79 51.50
C LEU A 142 -28.69 0.15 50.59
N ASP A 143 -28.04 0.69 49.56
CA ASP A 143 -28.75 1.45 48.51
C ASP A 143 -29.69 0.50 47.75
N PRO A 144 -30.95 0.89 47.50
CA PRO A 144 -31.86 0.11 46.68
C PRO A 144 -31.28 -0.01 45.28
N GLU A 145 -31.12 -1.25 44.83
CA GLU A 145 -30.69 -1.64 43.50
C GLU A 145 -31.64 -1.03 42.47
N ILE A 146 -31.30 0.18 41.99
CA ILE A 146 -31.93 0.77 40.82
C ILE A 146 -31.65 -0.22 39.70
N GLU A 147 -32.70 -0.94 39.28
CA GLU A 147 -32.74 -1.84 38.16
C GLU A 147 -32.29 -1.05 36.91
N GLN A 148 -30.97 -1.02 36.69
CA GLN A 148 -30.40 -0.38 35.51
C GLN A 148 -31.02 -1.10 34.31
N PRO A 149 -31.52 -0.36 33.30
CA PRO A 149 -32.03 -0.97 32.09
C PRO A 149 -30.98 -1.94 31.56
N GLN A 150 -31.24 -3.24 31.69
CA GLN A 150 -30.28 -4.28 31.34
C GLN A 150 -29.93 -4.10 29.87
N THR A 151 -28.78 -3.49 29.63
CA THR A 151 -28.24 -3.40 28.29
C THR A 151 -27.98 -4.82 27.83
N PRO A 152 -28.44 -5.20 26.62
CA PRO A 152 -28.28 -6.57 26.14
C PRO A 152 -26.80 -6.97 26.21
N PRO A 153 -26.49 -8.21 26.62
CA PRO A 153 -25.12 -8.66 26.79
C PRO A 153 -24.35 -8.49 25.47
N VAL A 154 -23.20 -7.82 25.55
CA VAL A 154 -22.30 -7.64 24.41
C VAL A 154 -21.79 -9.03 23.99
N PRO A 155 -21.91 -9.42 22.70
CA PRO A 155 -21.43 -10.72 22.25
C PRO A 155 -19.94 -10.90 22.56
N HIS A 156 -19.52 -12.06 23.07
CA HIS A 156 -18.11 -12.34 23.46
C HIS A 156 -17.07 -12.04 22.36
N CYS A 157 -17.46 -12.08 21.08
CA CYS A 157 -16.57 -11.77 19.96
C CYS A 157 -16.55 -10.30 19.53
N ALA A 158 -17.41 -9.43 20.07
CA ALA A 158 -17.56 -8.04 19.61
C ALA A 158 -16.28 -7.21 19.72
N PHE A 159 -15.44 -7.50 20.72
CA PHE A 159 -14.15 -6.83 20.90
C PHE A 159 -13.18 -7.08 19.74
N HIS A 160 -13.04 -8.32 19.28
CA HIS A 160 -12.16 -8.66 18.16
C HIS A 160 -12.59 -7.96 16.87
N TYR A 161 -13.89 -7.97 16.57
CA TYR A 161 -14.43 -7.27 15.42
C TYR A 161 -14.27 -5.75 15.53
N ALA A 162 -14.43 -5.17 16.73
CA ALA A 162 -14.18 -3.75 16.96
C ALA A 162 -12.73 -3.36 16.65
N ILE A 163 -11.75 -4.18 17.07
CA ILE A 163 -10.34 -3.97 16.74
C ILE A 163 -10.12 -4.07 15.23
N VAL A 164 -10.64 -5.12 14.59
CA VAL A 164 -10.49 -5.29 13.13
C VAL A 164 -11.08 -4.09 12.39
N ALA A 165 -12.27 -3.63 12.76
CA ALA A 165 -12.89 -2.44 12.15
C ALA A 165 -12.04 -1.18 12.34
N LEU A 166 -11.51 -0.97 13.55
CA LEU A 166 -10.62 0.17 13.85
C LEU A 166 -9.34 0.12 13.02
N ILE A 167 -8.65 -1.03 12.99
CA ILE A 167 -7.43 -1.21 12.20
C ILE A 167 -7.72 -1.02 10.71
N SER A 168 -8.82 -1.56 10.20
CA SER A 168 -9.24 -1.39 8.81
C SER A 168 -9.44 0.08 8.47
N PHE A 169 -10.12 0.82 9.34
CA PHE A 169 -10.34 2.24 9.14
C PHE A 169 -9.03 3.05 9.18
N ILE A 170 -8.11 2.72 10.10
CA ILE A 170 -6.76 3.33 10.13
C ILE A 170 -6.00 3.05 8.84
N PHE A 171 -6.03 1.81 8.33
CA PHE A 171 -5.40 1.48 7.05
C PHE A 171 -6.05 2.23 5.89
N PHE A 172 -7.38 2.31 5.83
CA PHE A 172 -8.07 3.12 4.83
C PHE A 172 -7.56 4.57 4.83
N LEU A 173 -7.52 5.23 5.99
CA LEU A 173 -7.00 6.59 6.10
C LEU A 173 -5.53 6.69 5.67
N THR A 174 -4.70 5.72 6.07
CA THR A 174 -3.28 5.67 5.69
C THR A 174 -3.11 5.55 4.18
N LEU A 175 -3.89 4.68 3.54
CA LEU A 175 -3.88 4.48 2.09
C LEU A 175 -4.27 5.76 1.35
N VAL A 176 -5.34 6.44 1.79
CA VAL A 176 -5.77 7.73 1.21
C VAL A 176 -4.67 8.79 1.36
N VAL A 177 -4.03 8.88 2.54
CA VAL A 177 -2.92 9.82 2.76
C VAL A 177 -1.74 9.54 1.84
N LEU A 178 -1.36 8.25 1.68
CA LEU A 178 -0.29 7.86 0.76
C LEU A 178 -0.64 8.23 -0.68
N GLN A 179 -1.85 7.95 -1.13
CA GLN A 179 -2.31 8.33 -2.48
C GLN A 179 -2.29 9.84 -2.69
N MET A 180 -2.74 10.64 -1.72
CA MET A 180 -2.68 12.10 -1.78
C MET A 180 -1.23 12.61 -1.87
N TYR A 181 -0.31 12.01 -1.10
CA TYR A 181 1.10 12.37 -1.14
C TYR A 181 1.75 12.00 -2.48
N GLY A 182 1.46 10.81 -3.01
CA GLY A 182 1.88 10.40 -4.35
C GLY A 182 1.30 11.27 -5.47
N LEU A 183 0.04 11.68 -5.36
CA LEU A 183 -0.59 12.62 -6.30
C LEU A 183 0.11 13.98 -6.27
N TYR A 184 0.36 14.52 -5.07
CA TYR A 184 1.11 15.76 -4.91
C TYR A 184 2.51 15.67 -5.55
N ALA A 185 3.26 14.61 -5.24
CA ALA A 185 4.57 14.37 -5.81
C ALA A 185 4.53 14.23 -7.34
N ALA A 186 3.51 13.54 -7.88
CA ALA A 186 3.33 13.41 -9.33
C ALA A 186 3.08 14.76 -10.00
N VAL A 187 2.24 15.62 -9.40
CA VAL A 187 1.99 16.99 -9.89
C VAL A 187 3.27 17.83 -9.86
N GLN A 188 4.04 17.77 -8.77
CA GLN A 188 5.32 18.50 -8.67
C GLN A 188 6.35 17.97 -9.66
N GLY A 189 6.50 16.65 -9.77
CA GLY A 189 7.39 16.01 -10.73
C GLY A 189 7.05 16.38 -12.17
N ARG A 190 5.74 16.49 -12.52
CA ARG A 190 5.30 16.86 -13.87
C ARG A 190 5.69 18.28 -14.28
N ARG A 191 5.88 19.18 -13.30
CA ARG A 191 6.32 20.57 -13.52
C ARG A 191 7.82 20.67 -13.81
N GLN A 192 8.61 19.65 -13.48
CA GLN A 192 10.03 19.62 -13.81
C GLN A 192 10.23 19.48 -15.33
N THR A 193 11.13 20.30 -15.89
CA THR A 193 11.38 20.34 -17.34
C THR A 193 12.47 19.37 -17.78
N ASN A 194 13.44 19.07 -16.89
CA ASN A 194 14.62 18.29 -17.19
C ASN A 194 14.64 16.98 -16.39
N ILE A 195 13.62 16.14 -16.58
CA ILE A 195 13.59 14.81 -15.97
C ILE A 195 14.58 13.94 -16.73
N THR A 196 15.50 13.30 -16.03
CA THR A 196 16.44 12.34 -16.58
C THR A 196 16.31 11.01 -15.88
N THR A 197 16.51 9.91 -16.60
CA THR A 197 16.50 8.57 -16.02
C THR A 197 17.70 7.77 -16.45
N ASN A 198 18.21 6.99 -15.51
CA ASN A 198 19.36 6.14 -15.76
C ASN A 198 18.88 4.84 -16.40
N TRP A 199 19.53 4.47 -17.51
CA TRP A 199 19.31 3.19 -18.16
C TRP A 199 20.61 2.41 -18.18
N CYS A 200 20.60 1.26 -17.52
CA CYS A 200 21.79 0.47 -17.26
C CYS A 200 21.82 -0.78 -18.13
N SER A 201 23.01 -1.13 -18.62
CA SER A 201 23.22 -2.34 -19.41
C SER A 201 24.60 -2.94 -19.14
N PRO A 202 24.71 -4.28 -19.03
CA PRO A 202 25.99 -4.96 -18.97
C PRO A 202 26.89 -4.66 -20.18
N ALA A 203 26.31 -4.26 -21.32
CA ALA A 203 27.09 -3.86 -22.50
C ALA A 203 27.97 -2.62 -22.24
N PHE A 204 27.58 -1.77 -21.29
CA PHE A 204 28.24 -0.52 -20.92
C PHE A 204 29.30 -0.70 -19.82
N ARG A 205 29.61 -1.95 -19.48
CA ARG A 205 30.65 -2.34 -18.53
C ARG A 205 32.06 -1.89 -18.97
N ASP A 206 32.94 -1.70 -17.96
CA ASP A 206 34.40 -1.59 -17.98
C ASP A 206 34.99 -0.73 -19.11
N PHE A 207 35.56 0.41 -18.74
CA PHE A 207 36.26 1.34 -19.63
C PHE A 207 35.41 1.96 -20.75
N ALA A 208 34.09 1.71 -20.77
CA ALA A 208 33.17 2.42 -21.65
C ALA A 208 33.04 3.87 -21.19
N VAL A 209 33.31 4.80 -22.11
CA VAL A 209 33.29 6.25 -21.84
C VAL A 209 32.01 6.89 -22.38
N ALA A 210 31.54 6.40 -23.53
CA ALA A 210 30.34 6.91 -24.17
C ALA A 210 29.67 5.85 -25.04
N VAL A 211 28.37 6.00 -25.24
CA VAL A 211 27.55 5.19 -26.14
C VAL A 211 26.95 6.12 -27.17
N THR A 212 27.05 5.76 -28.44
CA THR A 212 26.31 6.43 -29.53
C THR A 212 25.23 5.51 -30.04
N THR A 213 24.01 6.02 -30.19
CA THR A 213 22.88 5.27 -30.74
C THR A 213 22.86 5.33 -32.26
N GLY A 214 22.04 4.52 -32.91
CA GLY A 214 21.85 4.50 -34.37
C GLY A 214 21.29 5.79 -34.94
N ASN A 215 20.79 6.67 -34.07
CA ASN A 215 20.33 8.01 -34.41
C ASN A 215 21.42 9.07 -34.18
N CYS A 216 22.69 8.67 -34.07
CA CYS A 216 23.85 9.54 -33.86
C CYS A 216 23.82 10.36 -32.55
N GLN A 217 22.98 9.99 -31.58
CA GLN A 217 22.96 10.62 -30.27
C GLN A 217 24.01 9.99 -29.36
N LYS A 218 24.84 10.82 -28.72
CA LYS A 218 25.93 10.39 -27.86
C LYS A 218 25.58 10.63 -26.40
N TYR A 219 25.72 9.58 -25.59
CA TYR A 219 25.47 9.59 -24.16
C TYR A 219 26.75 9.21 -23.41
N PRO A 220 27.21 10.01 -22.43
CA PRO A 220 28.30 9.59 -21.56
C PRO A 220 27.84 8.41 -20.70
N VAL A 221 28.75 7.45 -20.48
CA VAL A 221 28.51 6.39 -19.50
C VAL A 221 28.83 6.99 -18.12
N LEU A 222 27.86 6.92 -17.23
CA LEU A 222 28.03 7.33 -15.83
C LEU A 222 28.93 6.32 -15.13
N ASP A 223 29.87 6.82 -14.33
CA ASP A 223 30.70 6.01 -13.44
C ASP A 223 29.80 5.42 -12.35
N SER A 224 29.17 4.27 -12.63
CA SER A 224 28.34 3.58 -11.65
C SER A 224 29.23 2.75 -10.72
N SER A 225 29.01 2.89 -9.41
CA SER A 225 29.75 2.20 -8.35
C SER A 225 29.45 0.69 -8.26
N SER A 226 28.52 0.17 -9.07
CA SER A 226 28.17 -1.26 -9.06
C SER A 226 29.09 -2.06 -9.97
N ASN A 227 29.87 -2.96 -9.38
CA ASN A 227 30.81 -3.89 -10.01
C ASN A 227 30.27 -4.59 -11.27
N GLY A 228 30.40 -3.96 -12.46
CA GLY A 228 30.19 -4.60 -13.75
C GLY A 228 28.99 -4.14 -14.60
N ILE A 229 28.29 -3.05 -14.26
CA ILE A 229 27.21 -2.48 -15.08
C ILE A 229 27.43 -0.98 -15.27
N GLY A 230 27.39 -0.51 -16.53
CA GLY A 230 27.42 0.92 -16.84
C GLY A 230 26.01 1.44 -17.13
N CYS A 231 25.78 2.72 -16.83
CA CYS A 231 24.50 3.38 -17.06
C CYS A 231 24.66 4.62 -17.93
N ILE A 232 23.63 4.92 -18.73
CA ILE A 232 23.54 6.17 -19.48
C ILE A 232 22.35 6.99 -18.97
N SER A 233 22.46 8.31 -18.99
CA SER A 233 21.36 9.20 -18.63
C SER A 233 20.53 9.52 -19.88
N LEU A 234 19.24 9.19 -19.85
CA LEU A 234 18.29 9.41 -20.93
C LEU A 234 17.25 10.47 -20.55
N PRO A 235 16.69 11.19 -21.53
CA PRO A 235 15.57 12.09 -21.29
C PRO A 235 14.33 11.32 -20.79
N GLY A 236 13.73 11.82 -19.72
CA GLY A 236 12.63 11.17 -18.99
C GLY A 236 11.24 11.36 -19.61
N ASP A 237 11.11 11.33 -20.93
CA ASP A 237 9.83 11.56 -21.62
C ASP A 237 8.77 10.52 -21.24
N GLN A 238 9.20 9.28 -21.03
CA GLN A 238 8.32 8.19 -20.63
C GLN A 238 7.82 8.40 -19.20
N GLN A 239 8.70 8.82 -18.30
CA GLN A 239 8.40 9.14 -16.91
C GLN A 239 7.44 10.33 -16.84
N ARG A 240 7.59 11.31 -17.73
CA ARG A 240 6.68 12.45 -17.85
C ARG A 240 5.25 12.03 -18.24
N ASN A 241 5.12 11.04 -19.11
CA ASN A 241 3.82 10.44 -19.45
C ASN A 241 3.26 9.61 -18.30
N TRP A 242 4.11 8.85 -17.61
CA TRP A 242 3.72 8.09 -16.43
C TRP A 242 3.24 9.01 -15.30
N LEU A 243 3.91 10.12 -15.03
CA LEU A 243 3.46 11.14 -14.08
C LEU A 243 2.07 11.66 -14.43
N LEU A 244 1.80 11.95 -15.71
CA LEU A 244 0.46 12.37 -16.15
C LEU A 244 -0.58 11.26 -15.92
N GLY A 245 -0.24 10.03 -16.30
CA GLY A 245 -1.10 8.86 -16.05
C GLY A 245 -1.40 8.68 -14.57
N THR A 246 -0.38 8.78 -13.71
CA THR A 246 -0.52 8.70 -12.24
C THR A 246 -1.40 9.82 -11.70
N ILE A 247 -1.28 11.05 -12.18
CA ILE A 247 -2.15 12.17 -11.77
C ILE A 247 -3.61 11.85 -12.10
N ILE A 248 -3.90 11.46 -13.34
CA ILE A 248 -5.26 11.15 -13.79
C ILE A 248 -5.83 9.97 -13.00
N ALA A 249 -5.06 8.88 -12.92
CA ALA A 249 -5.48 7.66 -12.27
C ALA A 249 -5.72 7.83 -10.77
N LEU A 250 -4.82 8.52 -10.04
CA LEU A 250 -5.02 8.80 -8.62
C LEU A 250 -6.17 9.77 -8.36
N SER A 251 -6.34 10.78 -9.21
CA SER A 251 -7.49 11.70 -9.07
C SER A 251 -8.82 10.95 -9.22
N LEU A 252 -8.91 10.04 -10.19
CA LEU A 252 -10.09 9.19 -10.38
C LEU A 252 -10.25 8.16 -9.25
N ALA A 253 -9.15 7.61 -8.74
CA ALA A 253 -9.15 6.67 -7.62
C ALA A 253 -9.72 7.32 -6.36
N ILE A 254 -9.18 8.47 -5.95
CA ILE A 254 -9.60 9.20 -4.75
C ILE A 254 -11.05 9.65 -4.86
N LEU A 255 -11.48 10.09 -6.06
CA LEU A 255 -12.89 10.39 -6.32
C LEU A 255 -13.78 9.15 -6.15
N SER A 256 -13.35 8.01 -6.70
CA SER A 256 -14.08 6.74 -6.60
C SER A 256 -14.17 6.25 -5.15
N GLU A 257 -13.09 6.37 -4.38
CA GLU A 257 -13.04 6.03 -2.96
C GLU A 257 -13.96 6.94 -2.13
N THR A 258 -13.98 8.23 -2.43
CA THR A 258 -14.87 9.20 -1.77
C THR A 258 -16.34 8.87 -2.05
N LEU A 259 -16.68 8.58 -3.31
CA LEU A 259 -18.03 8.19 -3.70
C LEU A 259 -18.44 6.86 -3.07
N ASP A 260 -17.57 5.85 -3.07
CA ASP A 260 -17.83 4.56 -2.42
C ASP A 260 -18.02 4.74 -0.91
N PHE A 261 -17.21 5.58 -0.25
CA PHE A 261 -17.35 5.90 1.18
C PHE A 261 -18.71 6.54 1.48
N ILE A 262 -19.12 7.54 0.69
CA ILE A 262 -20.42 8.20 0.83
C ILE A 262 -21.56 7.19 0.61
N LEU A 263 -21.48 6.38 -0.47
CA LEU A 263 -22.48 5.36 -0.77
C LEU A 263 -22.61 4.35 0.37
N LEU A 264 -21.50 3.86 0.92
CA LEU A 264 -21.51 2.88 2.01
C LEU A 264 -22.03 3.47 3.33
N ILE A 265 -21.82 4.77 3.59
CA ILE A 265 -22.40 5.44 4.77
C ILE A 265 -23.91 5.69 4.59
N CYS A 266 -24.33 6.04 3.38
CA CYS A 266 -25.72 6.42 3.09
C CYS A 266 -26.64 5.23 2.78
N THR A 267 -26.10 4.04 2.56
CA THR A 267 -26.90 2.83 2.25
C THR A 267 -26.92 1.86 3.42
N ASP A 268 -28.03 1.15 3.55
CA ASP A 268 -28.25 0.11 4.57
C ASP A 268 -28.32 -1.27 3.90
N SER A 269 -28.11 -2.37 4.62
CA SER A 269 -28.18 -3.75 4.10
C SER A 269 -29.51 -4.10 3.40
N THR A 270 -30.57 -3.38 3.74
CA THR A 270 -31.91 -3.52 3.14
C THR A 270 -32.03 -2.80 1.79
N THR A 271 -31.15 -1.84 1.51
CA THR A 271 -31.20 -1.00 0.31
C THR A 271 -30.71 -1.78 -0.90
N LYS A 272 -31.66 -2.20 -1.75
CA LYS A 272 -31.39 -2.85 -3.04
C LYS A 272 -31.74 -1.89 -4.16
N TYR A 273 -30.83 -1.73 -5.11
CA TYR A 273 -31.11 -1.03 -6.36
C TYR A 273 -31.09 -2.04 -7.50
N ARG A 274 -32.20 -2.16 -8.23
CA ARG A 274 -32.37 -3.16 -9.29
C ARG A 274 -32.03 -4.59 -8.84
N GLY A 275 -32.35 -4.93 -7.59
CA GLY A 275 -32.07 -6.25 -7.00
C GLY A 275 -30.64 -6.47 -6.52
N VAL A 276 -29.71 -5.54 -6.79
CA VAL A 276 -28.32 -5.60 -6.33
C VAL A 276 -28.18 -4.88 -4.99
N LYS A 277 -27.49 -5.51 -4.02
CA LYS A 277 -27.15 -4.89 -2.75
C LYS A 277 -26.11 -3.78 -2.98
N MET A 278 -26.45 -2.55 -2.61
CA MET A 278 -25.57 -1.38 -2.82
C MET A 278 -24.46 -1.22 -1.77
N GLN A 279 -24.44 -2.09 -0.77
CA GLN A 279 -23.48 -2.12 0.34
C GLN A 279 -22.10 -2.69 -0.06
N ARG A 280 -21.57 -2.28 -1.21
CA ARG A 280 -20.24 -2.69 -1.69
C ARG A 280 -19.54 -1.51 -2.35
N PRO A 281 -18.20 -1.41 -2.25
CA PRO A 281 -17.42 -0.35 -2.87
C PRO A 281 -17.23 -0.65 -4.36
N TRP A 282 -18.30 -0.49 -5.13
CA TRP A 282 -18.35 -0.93 -6.53
C TRP A 282 -17.35 -0.18 -7.41
N LEU A 283 -17.16 1.12 -7.19
CA LEU A 283 -16.31 1.94 -8.04
C LEU A 283 -14.84 1.56 -7.88
N THR A 284 -14.36 1.42 -6.66
CA THR A 284 -12.97 1.04 -6.36
C THR A 284 -12.69 -0.43 -6.70
N MET A 285 -13.68 -1.33 -6.54
CA MET A 285 -13.52 -2.74 -6.91
C MET A 285 -13.37 -2.91 -8.43
N PHE A 286 -14.30 -2.37 -9.23
CA PHE A 286 -14.20 -2.49 -10.69
C PHE A 286 -13.11 -1.59 -11.26
N GLY A 287 -13.03 -0.35 -10.77
CA GLY A 287 -12.00 0.62 -11.17
C GLY A 287 -10.60 0.11 -10.88
N GLY A 288 -10.38 -0.53 -9.74
CA GLY A 288 -9.09 -1.12 -9.39
C GLY A 288 -8.71 -2.31 -10.28
N VAL A 289 -9.67 -3.17 -10.67
CA VAL A 289 -9.40 -4.25 -11.63
C VAL A 289 -9.06 -3.69 -13.02
N ILE A 290 -9.79 -2.68 -13.48
CA ILE A 290 -9.49 -2.00 -14.76
C ILE A 290 -8.10 -1.37 -14.70
N MET A 291 -7.77 -0.66 -13.61
CA MET A 291 -6.46 -0.05 -13.40
C MET A 291 -5.35 -1.11 -13.44
N LEU A 292 -5.55 -2.25 -12.77
CA LEU A 292 -4.60 -3.35 -12.77
C LEU A 292 -4.36 -3.89 -14.19
N ILE A 293 -5.42 -4.10 -14.98
CA ILE A 293 -5.30 -4.55 -16.37
C ILE A 293 -4.50 -3.53 -17.19
N VAL A 294 -4.82 -2.24 -17.06
CA VAL A 294 -4.10 -1.15 -17.76
C VAL A 294 -2.62 -1.17 -17.39
N LEU A 295 -2.28 -1.19 -16.10
CA LEU A 295 -0.88 -1.21 -15.64
C LEU A 295 -0.12 -2.43 -16.15
N ILE A 296 -0.77 -3.59 -16.14
CA ILE A 296 -0.21 -4.82 -16.67
C ILE A 296 0.08 -4.70 -18.17
N THR A 297 -0.89 -4.24 -18.96
CA THR A 297 -0.73 -4.13 -20.42
C THR A 297 0.37 -3.14 -20.78
N PHE A 298 0.36 -1.94 -20.17
CA PHE A 298 1.40 -0.94 -20.38
C PHE A 298 2.77 -1.39 -19.87
N GLY A 299 2.81 -2.11 -18.74
CA GLY A 299 4.04 -2.70 -18.20
C GLY A 299 4.68 -3.69 -19.17
N VAL A 300 3.87 -4.58 -19.77
CA VAL A 300 4.36 -5.52 -20.79
C VAL A 300 4.84 -4.80 -22.04
N GLN A 301 4.10 -3.80 -22.52
CA GLN A 301 4.52 -3.02 -23.69
C GLN A 301 5.85 -2.31 -23.45
N ASN A 302 6.03 -1.70 -22.28
CA ASN A 302 7.28 -1.04 -21.91
C ASN A 302 8.44 -2.03 -21.72
N ALA A 303 8.18 -3.21 -21.16
CA ALA A 303 9.20 -4.26 -21.00
C ALA A 303 9.70 -4.80 -22.34
N ASN A 304 8.86 -4.76 -23.39
CA ASN A 304 9.16 -5.26 -24.73
C ASN A 304 9.67 -4.17 -25.68
N ALA A 305 9.91 -2.95 -25.20
CA ALA A 305 10.40 -1.84 -26.02
C ALA A 305 11.72 -1.30 -25.45
N LEU A 306 12.59 -0.83 -26.33
CA LEU A 306 13.74 -0.02 -25.90
C LEU A 306 13.27 1.40 -25.56
N PRO A 307 13.95 2.08 -24.62
CA PRO A 307 13.66 3.49 -24.33
C PRO A 307 13.74 4.35 -25.59
N LYS A 308 12.91 5.38 -25.67
CA LYS A 308 12.96 6.33 -26.78
C LYS A 308 14.36 6.94 -26.90
N GLY A 309 14.89 7.00 -28.12
CA GLY A 309 16.24 7.48 -28.40
C GLY A 309 17.33 6.39 -28.38
N VAL A 310 17.05 5.21 -27.82
CA VAL A 310 17.95 4.05 -27.85
C VAL A 310 17.52 3.09 -28.95
N THR A 311 18.45 2.76 -29.84
CA THR A 311 18.26 1.81 -30.94
C THR A 311 18.84 0.44 -30.58
N GLU A 312 18.41 -0.59 -31.29
CA GLU A 312 18.91 -1.96 -31.08
C GLU A 312 20.43 -2.07 -31.34
N THR A 313 20.96 -1.39 -32.34
CA THR A 313 22.41 -1.29 -32.54
C THR A 313 22.95 -0.03 -31.88
N VAL A 314 24.03 -0.16 -31.10
CA VAL A 314 24.76 0.95 -30.48
C VAL A 314 26.27 0.82 -30.68
N TRP A 315 26.98 1.95 -30.62
CA TRP A 315 28.44 2.03 -30.75
C TRP A 315 29.01 2.47 -29.41
N ILE A 316 29.86 1.63 -28.82
CA ILE A 316 30.37 1.78 -27.47
C ILE A 316 31.84 2.18 -27.58
N TYR A 317 32.17 3.37 -27.09
CA TYR A 317 33.52 3.91 -27.07
C TYR A 317 34.20 3.47 -25.78
N ARG A 318 35.31 2.74 -25.91
CA ARG A 318 36.08 2.20 -24.79
C ARG A 318 37.49 2.75 -24.76
N LYS A 319 37.99 3.08 -23.56
CA LYS A 319 39.37 3.50 -23.31
C LYS A 319 40.18 2.35 -22.74
N GLU A 320 40.96 1.65 -23.56
CA GLU A 320 41.76 0.53 -23.04
C GLU A 320 42.84 1.01 -22.06
N PRO A 321 43.03 0.32 -20.91
CA PRO A 321 44.04 0.73 -19.92
C PRO A 321 45.48 0.58 -20.44
N SER A 322 45.72 -0.26 -21.44
CA SER A 322 47.05 -0.58 -21.97
C SER A 322 47.37 0.02 -23.35
N ARG A 323 46.44 0.75 -23.99
CA ARG A 323 46.65 1.38 -25.30
C ARG A 323 46.20 2.84 -25.28
N SER A 324 46.98 3.72 -25.90
CA SER A 324 46.65 5.15 -26.07
C SER A 324 45.51 5.40 -27.06
N ILE A 325 45.03 4.35 -27.75
CA ILE A 325 44.00 4.43 -28.79
C ILE A 325 42.69 3.82 -28.23
N GLY A 326 41.60 4.59 -28.27
CA GLY A 326 40.27 4.09 -27.92
C GLY A 326 39.73 3.10 -28.96
N ARG A 327 38.94 2.12 -28.51
CA ARG A 327 38.24 1.19 -29.41
C ARG A 327 36.76 1.54 -29.48
N VAL A 328 36.15 1.33 -30.64
CA VAL A 328 34.70 1.43 -30.82
C VAL A 328 34.15 0.04 -31.10
N CYS A 329 33.26 -0.44 -30.24
CA CYS A 329 32.62 -1.74 -30.38
C CYS A 329 31.16 -1.54 -30.83
N ARG A 330 30.70 -2.36 -31.78
CA ARG A 330 29.27 -2.45 -32.09
C ARG A 330 28.61 -3.41 -31.09
N GLY A 331 27.62 -2.92 -30.36
CA GLY A 331 26.77 -3.72 -29.47
C GLY A 331 25.36 -3.84 -30.03
N THR A 332 24.72 -4.98 -29.79
CA THR A 332 23.29 -5.19 -30.04
C THR A 332 22.59 -5.28 -28.70
N LEU A 333 21.68 -4.34 -28.44
CA LEU A 333 20.90 -4.24 -27.22
C LEU A 333 19.60 -5.01 -27.37
N SER A 334 19.31 -5.88 -26.41
CA SER A 334 17.98 -6.45 -26.24
C SER A 334 17.12 -5.54 -25.37
N THR A 335 15.81 -5.63 -25.56
CA THR A 335 14.83 -5.02 -24.66
C THR A 335 15.04 -5.54 -23.23
N PRO A 336 14.76 -4.75 -22.19
CA PRO A 336 14.97 -5.16 -20.79
C PRO A 336 14.20 -6.44 -20.44
N GLY A 337 13.05 -6.65 -21.08
CA GLY A 337 12.13 -7.74 -20.74
C GLY A 337 11.63 -7.60 -19.30
N LEU A 338 10.87 -8.58 -18.84
CA LEU A 338 10.29 -8.52 -17.49
C LEU A 338 11.37 -8.65 -16.40
N ARG A 339 12.41 -9.46 -16.64
CA ARG A 339 13.54 -9.61 -15.70
C ARG A 339 14.27 -8.29 -15.48
N GLY A 340 14.64 -7.59 -16.56
CA GLY A 340 15.35 -6.30 -16.44
C GLY A 340 14.50 -5.25 -15.73
N MET A 341 13.20 -5.18 -16.05
CA MET A 341 12.27 -4.28 -15.36
C MET A 341 12.12 -4.61 -13.87
N MET A 342 12.07 -5.89 -13.50
CA MET A 342 11.98 -6.31 -12.11
C MET A 342 13.24 -5.99 -11.33
N ILE A 343 14.43 -6.17 -11.92
CA ILE A 343 15.70 -5.78 -11.29
C ILE A 343 15.70 -4.26 -11.05
N GLY A 344 15.42 -3.45 -12.07
CA GLY A 344 15.38 -1.99 -11.90
C GLY A 344 14.34 -1.52 -10.87
N TYR A 345 13.17 -2.16 -10.82
CA TYR A 345 12.17 -1.88 -9.79
C TYR A 345 12.69 -2.22 -8.38
N MET A 346 13.31 -3.38 -8.21
CA MET A 346 13.82 -3.82 -6.90
C MET A 346 15.00 -2.98 -6.44
N ASP A 347 15.89 -2.58 -7.36
CA ASP A 347 17.00 -1.67 -7.08
C ASP A 347 16.47 -0.33 -6.56
N GLY A 348 15.49 0.27 -7.25
CA GLY A 348 14.87 1.51 -6.78
C GLY A 348 14.06 1.35 -5.49
N LEU A 349 13.38 0.22 -5.29
CA LEU A 349 12.59 -0.04 -4.08
C LEU A 349 13.48 -0.19 -2.84
N PHE A 350 14.64 -0.81 -2.99
CA PHE A 350 15.56 -1.12 -1.88
C PHE A 350 16.82 -0.26 -1.86
N GLU A 351 16.87 0.81 -2.65
CA GLU A 351 18.01 1.75 -2.69
C GLU A 351 18.38 2.28 -1.30
N SER A 352 17.39 2.60 -0.47
CA SER A 352 17.61 3.09 0.90
C SER A 352 18.31 2.10 1.84
N TRP A 353 18.40 0.81 1.47
CA TRP A 353 19.07 -0.21 2.28
C TRP A 353 20.60 -0.23 2.08
N GLY A 354 21.10 0.57 1.14
CA GLY A 354 22.54 0.80 0.93
C GLY A 354 23.33 -0.51 0.85
N ALA A 355 24.39 -0.62 1.66
CA ALA A 355 25.32 -1.77 1.65
C ALA A 355 24.69 -3.12 2.04
N GLY A 356 23.48 -3.13 2.61
CA GLY A 356 22.74 -4.36 2.94
C GLY A 356 22.08 -5.02 1.72
N TYR A 357 21.81 -4.25 0.66
CA TYR A 357 21.22 -4.75 -0.58
C TYR A 357 22.29 -4.90 -1.65
N ARG A 358 22.68 -6.15 -1.95
CA ARG A 358 23.59 -6.52 -3.05
C ARG A 358 22.83 -7.17 -4.21
N GLY A 359 21.64 -6.67 -4.51
CA GLY A 359 20.96 -7.02 -5.75
C GLY A 359 21.63 -6.26 -6.88
N SER A 360 22.54 -6.90 -7.60
CA SER A 360 23.13 -6.40 -8.85
C SER A 360 23.47 -7.58 -9.74
#